data_AF-A0A957QGP8-F1
#
_entry.id   AF-A0A957QGP8-F1
#
_cell.length_a   1.000
_cell.length_b   1.000
_cell.length_c   1.000
_cell.angle_alpha   90.00
_cell.angle_beta   90.00
_cell.angle_gamma   90.00
#
_symmetry.space_group_name_H-M   'P 1'
#
loop_
_entity.id
_entity.type
_entity.pdbx_description
1 polymer ?
#
loop_
_entity_poly.entity_id
_entity_poly.type
_entity_poly.pdbx_seq_one_letter_code
_entity_poly.pdbx_strand_id
1 'polypeptide(L)'
;MNEFWWERADLRYVDGRLQLAGQDLAMLAAEGGTPTFVYDAARVRANLARLHEALDRHDVPHEIYYAMKANRSLPMLTWLRLTGRCGLDVCSPNELRLARQVGFQQEEIVYTNTSVSNEDIEWLARHPRVHVNCDSLSSLRRLAARCPGRSIGLRVNPQLGMAYNEQLAYSGARATKFGIYAEQLDEALALAAGADMVVTTLHFHLGSGYMTPDLPQLDRILARLGEFARRIPGLQRLDIGGGLGVRMRPEEPGLDLDAWAALLAQHARALGVTMLLEPGDYLVKDAGLLLVEVNT
;
A
#
# COMPACT_ATOMS: atom_id res chain seq x y z
N MET A 1 -28.05 10.83 -16.91
CA MET A 1 -27.46 9.53 -16.55
C MET A 1 -26.36 9.28 -17.55
N ASN A 2 -25.18 8.87 -17.09
CA ASN A 2 -24.08 8.49 -17.98
C ASN A 2 -24.53 7.33 -18.87
N GLU A 3 -24.07 7.31 -20.13
CA GLU A 3 -24.40 6.24 -21.07
C GLU A 3 -23.67 4.95 -20.66
N PHE A 4 -22.46 5.09 -20.11
CA PHE A 4 -21.65 3.98 -19.65
C PHE A 4 -21.37 4.06 -18.14
N TRP A 5 -21.36 2.91 -17.46
CA TRP A 5 -21.09 2.83 -16.02
C TRP A 5 -19.68 3.30 -15.65
N TRP A 6 -18.73 3.18 -16.59
CA TRP A 6 -17.34 3.61 -16.45
C TRP A 6 -17.12 5.06 -16.87
N GLU A 7 -18.13 5.74 -17.41
CA GLU A 7 -18.01 7.11 -17.89
C GLU A 7 -17.74 8.05 -16.72
N ARG A 8 -16.77 8.93 -16.90
CA ARG A 8 -16.32 9.93 -15.92
C ARG A 8 -16.06 11.25 -16.63
N ALA A 9 -15.92 12.32 -15.85
CA ALA A 9 -15.56 13.64 -16.40
C ALA A 9 -14.23 13.61 -17.17
N ASP A 10 -13.27 12.78 -16.72
CA ASP A 10 -11.97 12.55 -17.35
C ASP A 10 -11.98 11.46 -18.43
N LEU A 11 -13.01 10.61 -18.53
CA LEU A 11 -13.09 9.49 -19.46
C LEU A 11 -14.50 9.35 -20.03
N ARG A 12 -14.70 9.85 -21.26
CA ARG A 12 -16.03 9.90 -21.89
C ARG A 12 -15.93 10.05 -23.41
N TYR A 13 -17.05 9.82 -24.08
CA TYR A 13 -17.18 10.17 -25.50
C TYR A 13 -17.43 11.68 -25.66
N VAL A 14 -16.73 12.28 -26.62
CA VAL A 14 -16.96 13.65 -27.10
C VAL A 14 -17.01 13.58 -28.62
N ASP A 15 -18.14 13.98 -29.21
CA ASP A 15 -18.39 13.91 -30.65
C ASP A 15 -18.06 12.54 -31.28
N GLY A 16 -18.45 11.47 -30.58
CA GLY A 16 -18.24 10.08 -31.03
C GLY A 16 -16.82 9.56 -30.84
N ARG A 17 -15.90 10.32 -30.24
CA ARG A 17 -14.52 9.89 -29.94
C ARG A 17 -14.31 9.71 -28.45
N LEU A 18 -13.74 8.57 -28.05
CA LEU A 18 -13.42 8.31 -26.66
C LEU A 18 -12.19 9.14 -26.25
N GLN A 19 -12.35 9.98 -25.23
CA GLN A 19 -11.29 10.82 -24.72
C GLN A 19 -10.90 10.44 -23.28
N LEU A 20 -9.60 10.50 -22.99
CA LEU A 20 -9.04 10.46 -21.62
C LEU A 20 -8.34 11.79 -21.33
N ALA A 21 -8.71 12.49 -20.26
CA ALA A 21 -8.20 13.81 -19.90
C ALA A 21 -8.23 14.83 -21.07
N GLY A 22 -9.28 14.77 -21.89
CA GLY A 22 -9.47 15.62 -23.07
C GLY A 22 -8.61 15.23 -24.29
N GLN A 23 -7.84 14.14 -24.22
CA GLN A 23 -7.05 13.61 -25.34
C GLN A 23 -7.82 12.51 -26.05
N ASP A 24 -7.87 12.58 -27.38
CA ASP A 24 -8.47 11.54 -28.22
C ASP A 24 -7.63 10.26 -28.15
N LEU A 25 -8.21 9.16 -27.65
CA LEU A 25 -7.52 7.90 -27.50
C LEU A 25 -7.11 7.27 -28.84
N ALA A 26 -7.83 7.57 -29.93
CA ALA A 26 -7.44 7.10 -31.26
C ALA A 26 -6.15 7.77 -31.75
N MET A 27 -5.95 9.05 -31.42
CA MET A 27 -4.71 9.76 -31.71
C MET A 27 -3.54 9.21 -30.90
N LEU A 28 -3.74 8.98 -29.59
CA LEU A 28 -2.72 8.37 -28.74
C LEU A 28 -2.34 6.96 -29.20
N ALA A 29 -3.31 6.16 -29.66
CA ALA A 29 -3.06 4.85 -30.25
C ALA A 29 -2.27 4.94 -31.56
N ALA A 30 -2.56 5.92 -32.42
CA ALA A 30 -1.82 6.14 -33.66
C ALA A 30 -0.38 6.61 -33.42
N GLU A 31 -0.16 7.46 -32.41
CA GLU A 31 1.18 7.97 -32.05
C GLU A 31 2.04 6.92 -31.33
N GLY A 32 1.44 6.18 -30.38
CA GLY A 32 2.16 5.20 -29.55
C GLY A 32 2.18 3.79 -30.12
N GLY A 33 1.40 3.52 -31.16
CA GLY A 33 1.09 2.16 -31.62
C GLY A 33 0.18 1.40 -30.64
N THR A 34 -0.24 0.20 -31.04
CA THR A 34 -1.00 -0.71 -30.18
C THR A 34 -0.36 -2.10 -30.16
N PRO A 35 -0.34 -2.81 -29.00
CA PRO A 35 -0.95 -2.42 -27.73
C PRO A 35 -0.14 -1.34 -26.98
N THR A 36 -0.82 -0.38 -26.36
CA THR A 36 -0.16 0.65 -25.53
C THR A 36 -0.95 0.98 -24.27
N PHE A 37 -0.22 1.25 -23.18
CA PHE A 37 -0.82 1.74 -21.94
C PHE A 37 -0.79 3.26 -21.89
N VAL A 38 -1.94 3.86 -21.66
CA VAL A 38 -2.07 5.31 -21.39
C VAL A 38 -2.53 5.51 -19.96
N TYR A 39 -1.96 6.51 -19.28
CA TYR A 39 -2.28 6.83 -17.90
C TYR A 39 -2.60 8.32 -17.74
N ASP A 40 -3.65 8.62 -16.99
CA ASP A 40 -3.95 9.98 -16.54
C ASP A 40 -3.33 10.25 -15.16
N ALA A 41 -2.24 11.02 -15.13
CA ALA A 41 -1.61 11.43 -13.87
C ALA A 41 -2.52 12.32 -13.00
N ALA A 42 -3.43 13.09 -13.60
CA ALA A 42 -4.38 13.91 -12.84
C ALA A 42 -5.39 13.03 -12.09
N ARG A 43 -5.79 11.89 -12.66
CA ARG A 43 -6.59 10.88 -11.96
C ARG A 43 -5.86 10.31 -10.76
N VAL A 44 -4.59 9.94 -10.90
CA VAL A 44 -3.76 9.46 -9.77
C VAL A 44 -3.68 10.52 -8.66
N ARG A 45 -3.51 11.80 -9.03
CA ARG A 45 -3.56 12.92 -8.08
C ARG A 45 -4.87 13.00 -7.32
N ALA A 46 -5.99 12.91 -8.04
CA ALA A 46 -7.32 12.99 -7.45
C ALA A 46 -7.56 11.79 -6.51
N ASN A 47 -7.11 10.59 -6.90
CA ASN A 47 -7.20 9.41 -6.06
C ASN A 47 -6.44 9.57 -4.74
N LEU A 48 -5.20 10.09 -4.80
CA LEU A 48 -4.39 10.36 -3.61
C LEU A 48 -5.01 11.47 -2.74
N ALA A 49 -5.51 12.54 -3.36
CA ALA A 49 -6.16 13.65 -2.65
C ALA A 49 -7.41 13.17 -1.89
N ARG A 50 -8.25 12.34 -2.51
CA ARG A 50 -9.45 11.78 -1.87
C ARG A 50 -9.13 10.96 -0.62
N LEU A 51 -8.01 10.22 -0.60
CA LEU A 51 -7.58 9.49 0.59
C LEU A 51 -7.21 10.44 1.72
N HIS A 52 -6.35 11.42 1.44
CA HIS A 52 -5.98 12.44 2.44
C HIS A 52 -7.22 13.18 2.95
N GLU A 53 -8.08 13.68 2.07
CA GLU A 53 -9.29 14.43 2.44
C GLU A 53 -10.25 13.62 3.32
N ALA A 54 -10.38 12.31 3.06
CA ALA A 54 -11.21 11.44 3.89
C ALA A 54 -10.59 11.26 5.29
N LEU A 55 -9.27 11.03 5.37
CA LEU A 55 -8.56 10.85 6.64
C LEU A 55 -8.51 12.15 7.46
N ASP A 56 -8.25 13.29 6.80
CA ASP A 56 -8.20 14.62 7.40
C ASP A 56 -9.57 15.00 8.00
N ARG A 57 -10.69 14.65 7.34
CA ARG A 57 -12.05 14.93 7.84
C ARG A 57 -12.34 14.28 9.20
N HIS A 58 -11.69 13.15 9.48
CA HIS A 58 -11.84 12.41 10.73
C HIS A 58 -10.65 12.58 11.68
N ASP A 59 -9.78 13.58 11.42
CA ASP A 59 -8.57 13.88 12.20
C ASP A 59 -7.65 12.66 12.39
N VAL A 60 -7.54 11.79 11.37
CA VAL A 60 -6.69 10.60 11.44
C VAL A 60 -5.23 11.02 11.22
N PRO A 61 -4.31 10.88 12.20
CA PRO A 61 -2.89 11.04 11.92
C PRO A 61 -2.46 9.95 10.96
N HIS A 62 -1.94 10.31 9.78
CA HIS A 62 -1.66 9.33 8.74
C HIS A 62 -0.45 9.66 7.86
N GLU A 63 0.12 8.60 7.29
CA GLU A 63 1.15 8.66 6.25
C GLU A 63 0.76 7.70 5.11
N ILE A 64 0.92 8.14 3.86
CA ILE A 64 0.61 7.33 2.68
C ILE A 64 1.90 6.97 1.95
N TYR A 65 2.09 5.69 1.65
CA TYR A 65 3.22 5.16 0.91
C TYR A 65 2.68 4.48 -0.35
N TYR A 66 2.98 5.00 -1.54
CA TYR A 66 2.51 4.37 -2.76
C TYR A 66 3.20 3.01 -2.96
N ALA A 67 2.41 1.93 -3.09
CA ALA A 67 2.93 0.59 -3.31
C ALA A 67 3.42 0.44 -4.76
N MET A 68 4.74 0.56 -4.96
CA MET A 68 5.40 0.61 -6.27
C MET A 68 5.05 -0.59 -7.17
N LYS A 69 4.80 -1.74 -6.56
CA LYS A 69 4.39 -2.99 -7.24
C LYS A 69 3.15 -2.85 -8.14
N ALA A 70 2.29 -1.87 -7.89
CA ALA A 70 1.11 -1.61 -8.73
C ALA A 70 1.48 -1.02 -10.11
N ASN A 71 2.39 -0.05 -10.14
CA ASN A 71 2.94 0.52 -11.37
C ASN A 71 4.29 1.20 -11.07
N ARG A 72 5.37 0.66 -11.64
CA ARG A 72 6.75 1.11 -11.46
C ARG A 72 7.26 2.06 -12.56
N SER A 73 6.35 2.62 -13.36
CA SER A 73 6.69 3.54 -14.45
C SER A 73 7.45 4.75 -13.94
N LEU A 74 8.64 5.02 -14.51
CA LEU A 74 9.51 6.13 -14.10
C LEU A 74 8.80 7.49 -14.14
N PRO A 75 8.06 7.86 -15.21
CA PRO A 75 7.23 9.07 -15.22
C PRO A 75 6.25 9.14 -14.06
N MET A 76 5.56 8.03 -13.74
CA MET A 76 4.59 7.99 -12.64
C MET A 76 5.26 8.20 -11.28
N LEU A 77 6.37 7.50 -11.04
CA LEU A 77 7.11 7.62 -9.79
C LEU A 77 7.72 9.02 -9.60
N THR A 78 8.27 9.58 -10.67
CA THR A 78 8.80 10.96 -10.68
C THR A 78 7.68 11.96 -10.40
N TRP A 79 6.52 11.78 -11.03
CA TRP A 79 5.37 12.63 -10.82
C TRP A 79 4.84 12.54 -9.39
N LEU A 80 4.70 11.34 -8.82
CA LEU A 80 4.35 11.14 -7.40
C LEU A 80 5.34 11.84 -6.47
N ARG A 81 6.65 11.72 -6.73
CA ARG A 81 7.69 12.42 -5.97
C ARG A 81 7.50 13.94 -5.98
N LEU A 82 7.12 14.51 -7.13
CA LEU A 82 6.88 15.95 -7.27
C LEU A 82 5.66 16.43 -6.50
N THR A 83 4.68 15.55 -6.23
CA THR A 83 3.53 15.93 -5.39
C THR A 83 3.94 16.18 -3.94
N GLY A 84 4.95 15.47 -3.44
CA GLY A 84 5.37 15.51 -2.03
C GLY A 84 4.32 15.02 -1.04
N ARG A 85 3.27 14.31 -1.51
CA ARG A 85 2.13 13.90 -0.67
C ARG A 85 2.18 12.44 -0.21
N CYS A 86 3.11 11.63 -0.73
CA CYS A 86 3.27 10.25 -0.32
C CYS A 86 4.75 9.83 -0.34
N GLY A 87 5.08 8.81 0.44
CA GLY A 87 6.31 8.03 0.31
C GLY A 87 6.15 6.86 -0.68
N LEU A 88 7.05 5.89 -0.59
CA LEU A 88 6.98 4.64 -1.36
C LEU A 88 7.07 3.39 -0.48
N ASP A 89 6.19 2.43 -0.74
CA ASP A 89 6.35 1.03 -0.31
C ASP A 89 7.09 0.28 -1.42
N VAL A 90 8.21 -0.35 -1.05
CA VAL A 90 9.09 -1.14 -1.92
C VAL A 90 9.37 -2.51 -1.30
N CYS A 91 9.52 -3.53 -2.15
CA CYS A 91 9.73 -4.90 -1.71
C CYS A 91 11.08 -5.50 -2.13
N SER A 92 11.95 -4.76 -2.81
CA SER A 92 13.28 -5.26 -3.22
C SER A 92 14.36 -4.18 -3.28
N PRO A 93 15.65 -4.53 -3.21
CA PRO A 93 16.74 -3.57 -3.40
C PRO A 93 16.68 -2.83 -4.74
N ASN A 94 16.16 -3.47 -5.79
CA ASN A 94 16.01 -2.84 -7.09
C ASN A 94 14.91 -1.76 -7.07
N GLU A 95 13.80 -2.01 -6.38
CA GLU A 95 12.75 -1.01 -6.18
C GLU A 95 13.22 0.14 -5.28
N LEU A 96 13.97 -0.14 -4.20
CA LEU A 96 14.57 0.92 -3.38
C LEU A 96 15.61 1.73 -4.18
N ARG A 97 16.40 1.10 -5.06
CA ARG A 97 17.30 1.83 -5.98
C ARG A 97 16.50 2.76 -6.89
N LEU A 98 15.40 2.26 -7.47
CA LEU A 98 14.53 3.04 -8.33
C LEU A 98 13.91 4.23 -7.60
N ALA A 99 13.39 4.01 -6.38
CA ALA A 99 12.86 5.05 -5.50
C ALA A 99 13.88 6.17 -5.25
N ARG A 100 15.13 5.79 -4.95
CA ARG A 100 16.23 6.74 -4.75
C ARG A 100 16.59 7.48 -6.03
N GLN A 101 16.58 6.81 -7.19
CA GLN A 101 16.88 7.42 -8.49
C GLN A 101 15.87 8.49 -8.90
N VAL A 102 14.59 8.31 -8.59
CA VAL A 102 13.54 9.31 -8.88
C VAL A 102 13.42 10.39 -7.79
N GLY A 103 14.25 10.33 -6.74
CA GLY A 103 14.41 11.42 -5.77
C GLY A 103 13.75 11.25 -4.40
N PHE A 104 13.15 10.10 -4.08
CA PHE A 104 12.63 9.84 -2.73
C PHE A 104 13.77 9.74 -1.69
N GLN A 105 13.55 10.33 -0.53
CA GLN A 105 14.44 10.25 0.63
C GLN A 105 14.28 8.93 1.37
N GLN A 106 15.29 8.54 2.15
CA GLN A 106 15.25 7.24 2.83
C GLN A 106 14.08 7.17 3.83
N GLU A 107 13.81 8.28 4.50
CA GLU A 107 12.73 8.48 5.46
C GLU A 107 11.33 8.44 4.81
N GLU A 108 11.26 8.60 3.49
CA GLU A 108 10.03 8.54 2.70
C GLU A 108 9.79 7.12 2.14
N ILE A 109 10.57 6.12 2.58
CA ILE A 109 10.52 4.77 2.00
C ILE A 109 10.34 3.70 3.09
N VAL A 110 9.32 2.87 2.89
CA VAL A 110 9.04 1.66 3.64
C VAL A 110 9.47 0.46 2.79
N TYR A 111 10.28 -0.42 3.39
CA TYR A 111 10.73 -1.66 2.80
C TYR A 111 10.05 -2.85 3.47
N THR A 112 9.24 -3.58 2.71
CA THR A 112 8.53 -4.78 3.17
C THR A 112 8.81 -5.94 2.23
N ASN A 113 9.56 -6.96 2.68
CA ASN A 113 9.88 -8.13 1.86
C ASN A 113 9.75 -9.44 2.66
N THR A 114 9.12 -10.43 2.05
CA THR A 114 9.08 -11.81 2.52
C THR A 114 10.26 -12.57 1.95
N SER A 115 11.10 -13.14 2.82
CA SER A 115 12.32 -13.89 2.45
C SER A 115 13.50 -13.02 1.98
N VAL A 116 13.75 -11.91 2.68
CA VAL A 116 14.94 -11.06 2.46
C VAL A 116 16.25 -11.89 2.47
N SER A 117 17.11 -11.71 1.46
CA SER A 117 18.40 -12.40 1.38
C SER A 117 19.45 -11.75 2.28
N ASN A 118 20.58 -12.42 2.53
CA ASN A 118 21.69 -11.79 3.26
C ASN A 118 22.29 -10.62 2.46
N GLU A 119 22.34 -10.75 1.14
CA GLU A 119 22.80 -9.66 0.26
C GLU A 119 21.85 -8.45 0.32
N ASP A 120 20.54 -8.69 0.37
CA ASP A 120 19.55 -7.62 0.55
C ASP A 120 19.74 -6.92 1.89
N ILE A 121 20.02 -7.67 2.97
CA ILE A 121 20.31 -7.10 4.30
C ILE A 121 21.59 -6.25 4.28
N GLU A 122 22.67 -6.73 3.64
CA GLU A 122 23.90 -5.94 3.47
C GLU A 122 23.63 -4.65 2.70
N TRP A 123 22.74 -4.71 1.71
CA TRP A 123 22.35 -3.55 0.95
C TRP A 123 21.46 -2.58 1.75
N LEU A 124 20.51 -3.08 2.54
CA LEU A 124 19.67 -2.29 3.46
C LEU A 124 20.50 -1.65 4.59
N ALA A 125 21.61 -2.27 5.00
CA ALA A 125 22.52 -1.71 6.00
C ALA A 125 23.18 -0.39 5.53
N ARG A 126 23.29 -0.18 4.22
CA ARG A 126 23.78 1.08 3.62
C ARG A 126 22.72 2.20 3.63
N HIS A 127 21.48 1.87 4.00
CA HIS A 127 20.33 2.77 4.00
C HIS A 127 19.69 2.79 5.40
N PRO A 128 20.38 3.34 6.42
CA PRO A 128 19.95 3.24 7.81
C PRO A 128 18.63 3.97 8.11
N ARG A 129 18.22 4.92 7.25
CA ARG A 129 17.03 5.76 7.46
C ARG A 129 15.78 5.23 6.75
N VAL A 130 15.92 4.14 5.98
CA VAL A 130 14.77 3.42 5.39
C VAL A 130 14.01 2.70 6.49
N HIS A 131 12.69 2.80 6.51
CA HIS A 131 11.88 2.00 7.43
C HIS A 131 11.81 0.56 6.92
N VAL A 132 12.08 -0.43 7.79
CA VAL A 132 12.08 -1.85 7.39
C VAL A 132 11.07 -2.62 8.23
N ASN A 133 10.10 -3.23 7.54
CA ASN A 133 9.14 -4.17 8.12
C ASN A 133 9.72 -5.60 8.07
N CYS A 134 10.03 -6.16 9.24
CA CYS A 134 10.49 -7.54 9.39
C CYS A 134 9.30 -8.51 9.32
N ASP A 135 9.32 -9.43 8.35
CA ASP A 135 8.22 -10.37 8.07
C ASP A 135 8.32 -11.70 8.83
N SER A 136 9.48 -12.00 9.41
CA SER A 136 9.73 -13.24 10.14
C SER A 136 10.81 -13.08 11.20
N LEU A 137 10.82 -13.99 12.19
CA LEU A 137 11.90 -14.10 13.18
C LEU A 137 13.28 -14.32 12.52
N SER A 138 13.34 -15.06 11.41
CA SER A 138 14.57 -15.27 10.65
C SER A 138 15.09 -13.98 10.02
N SER A 139 14.21 -13.19 9.38
CA SER A 139 14.59 -11.88 8.84
C SER A 139 15.00 -10.90 9.94
N LEU A 140 14.26 -10.87 11.06
CA LEU A 140 14.55 -10.02 12.20
C LEU A 140 15.92 -10.35 12.79
N ARG A 141 16.20 -11.63 13.06
CA ARG A 141 17.48 -12.07 13.65
C ARG A 141 18.68 -11.69 12.77
N ARG A 142 18.57 -11.85 11.46
CA ARG A 142 19.63 -11.50 10.51
C ARG A 142 19.81 -9.99 10.37
N LEU A 143 18.71 -9.23 10.34
CA LEU A 143 18.77 -7.77 10.33
C LEU A 143 19.36 -7.23 11.64
N ALA A 144 18.94 -7.78 12.79
CA ALA A 144 19.43 -7.47 14.13
C ALA A 144 20.95 -7.65 14.25
N ALA A 145 21.47 -8.78 13.77
CA ALA A 145 22.90 -9.04 13.76
C ALA A 145 23.68 -8.02 12.91
N ARG A 146 23.07 -7.48 11.85
CA ARG A 146 23.77 -6.63 10.88
C ARG A 146 23.57 -5.13 11.07
N CYS A 147 22.43 -4.74 11.63
CA CYS A 147 21.97 -3.36 11.81
C CYS A 147 21.45 -3.11 13.24
N PRO A 148 22.23 -3.41 14.30
CA PRO A 148 21.78 -3.18 15.68
C PRO A 148 21.42 -1.70 15.92
N GLY A 149 20.53 -1.42 16.88
CA GLY A 149 20.09 -0.05 17.19
C GLY A 149 19.04 0.53 16.23
N ARG A 150 18.66 -0.18 15.16
CA ARG A 150 17.73 0.33 14.14
C ARG A 150 16.28 0.33 14.65
N SER A 151 15.52 1.37 14.29
CA SER A 151 14.06 1.34 14.42
C SER A 151 13.43 0.51 13.30
N ILE A 152 12.56 -0.41 13.65
CA ILE A 152 11.95 -1.36 12.72
C ILE A 152 10.43 -1.40 12.87
N GLY A 153 9.78 -1.97 11.86
CA GLY A 153 8.43 -2.49 11.97
C GLY A 153 8.41 -4.02 12.04
N LEU A 154 7.36 -4.58 12.63
CA LEU A 154 7.08 -6.01 12.60
C LEU A 154 5.83 -6.24 11.75
N ARG A 155 5.96 -7.03 10.67
CA ARG A 155 4.79 -7.51 9.94
C ARG A 155 4.21 -8.71 10.67
N VAL A 156 2.94 -8.64 11.03
CA VAL A 156 2.25 -9.67 11.82
C VAL A 156 1.15 -10.37 11.03
N ASN A 157 0.75 -11.53 11.53
CA ASN A 157 -0.36 -12.30 11.00
C ASN A 157 -1.44 -12.46 12.10
N PRO A 158 -2.56 -11.70 12.04
CA PRO A 158 -3.64 -11.80 13.01
C PRO A 158 -4.55 -13.03 12.80
N GLN A 159 -4.20 -13.91 11.86
CA GLN A 159 -5.01 -15.06 11.41
C GLN A 159 -6.41 -14.69 10.90
N LEU A 160 -6.63 -13.41 10.62
CA LEU A 160 -7.82 -12.84 9.99
C LEU A 160 -7.38 -11.97 8.82
N GLY A 161 -8.01 -12.14 7.66
CA GLY A 161 -7.68 -11.37 6.46
C GLY A 161 -8.87 -11.25 5.53
N MET A 162 -8.68 -10.47 4.46
CA MET A 162 -9.58 -10.40 3.32
C MET A 162 -9.02 -11.27 2.19
N ALA A 163 -9.75 -12.33 1.82
CA ALA A 163 -9.38 -13.16 0.69
C ALA A 163 -10.02 -12.61 -0.59
N TYR A 164 -9.22 -12.39 -1.63
CA TYR A 164 -9.73 -12.07 -2.97
C TYR A 164 -10.20 -13.34 -3.71
N ASN A 165 -9.50 -14.46 -3.47
CA ASN A 165 -9.95 -15.82 -3.81
C ASN A 165 -9.44 -16.80 -2.72
N GLU A 166 -9.98 -18.01 -2.67
CA GLU A 166 -9.60 -19.04 -1.67
C GLU A 166 -8.11 -19.47 -1.71
N GLN A 167 -7.40 -19.17 -2.80
CA GLN A 167 -5.99 -19.51 -3.04
C GLN A 167 -4.99 -18.38 -2.66
N LEU A 168 -5.47 -17.14 -2.48
CA LEU A 168 -4.65 -15.94 -2.26
C LEU A 168 -5.00 -15.26 -0.93
N ALA A 169 -4.86 -16.01 0.17
CA ALA A 169 -4.98 -15.47 1.52
C ALA A 169 -3.64 -14.87 1.99
N TYR A 170 -3.66 -13.60 2.40
CA TYR A 170 -2.52 -12.92 3.01
C TYR A 170 -2.47 -13.13 4.54
N SER A 171 -3.61 -13.48 5.14
CA SER A 171 -3.78 -13.92 6.52
C SER A 171 -5.08 -14.72 6.63
N GLY A 172 -5.14 -15.70 7.53
CA GLY A 172 -6.30 -16.56 7.73
C GLY A 172 -6.01 -17.76 8.64
N ALA A 173 -6.99 -18.65 8.81
CA ALA A 173 -6.84 -19.87 9.62
C ALA A 173 -5.83 -20.88 9.05
N ARG A 174 -5.55 -20.82 7.74
CA ARG A 174 -4.46 -21.58 7.11
C ARG A 174 -3.18 -20.78 7.21
N ALA A 175 -2.09 -21.46 7.55
CA ALA A 175 -0.77 -20.84 7.58
C ALA A 175 -0.44 -20.21 6.22
N THR A 176 -0.08 -18.94 6.25
CA THR A 176 0.44 -18.20 5.09
C THR A 176 1.93 -17.95 5.28
N LYS A 177 2.63 -17.61 4.19
CA LYS A 177 4.06 -17.28 4.24
C LYS A 177 4.37 -15.91 4.88
N PHE A 178 3.35 -15.15 5.27
CA PHE A 178 3.48 -13.75 5.67
C PHE A 178 3.30 -13.58 7.18
N GLY A 179 4.16 -12.75 7.76
CA GLY A 179 4.04 -12.20 9.09
C GLY A 179 4.37 -13.13 10.24
N ILE A 180 4.64 -12.51 11.38
CA ILE A 180 4.87 -13.14 12.68
C ILE A 180 3.52 -13.39 13.35
N TYR A 181 3.28 -14.62 13.81
CA TYR A 181 2.04 -14.98 14.51
C TYR A 181 2.03 -14.49 15.97
N ALA A 182 0.85 -14.46 16.59
CA ALA A 182 0.66 -13.93 17.94
C ALA A 182 1.53 -14.63 19.00
N GLU A 183 1.76 -15.94 18.82
CA GLU A 183 2.56 -16.79 19.71
C GLU A 183 4.06 -16.51 19.59
N GLN A 184 4.49 -15.91 18.48
CA GLN A 184 5.88 -15.57 18.19
C GLN A 184 6.22 -14.12 18.52
N LEU A 185 5.23 -13.29 18.88
CA LEU A 185 5.43 -11.86 19.09
C LEU A 185 6.40 -11.57 20.24
N ASP A 186 6.30 -12.30 21.36
CA ASP A 186 7.19 -12.09 22.51
C ASP A 186 8.64 -12.46 22.18
N GLU A 187 8.85 -13.52 21.39
CA GLU A 187 10.18 -13.88 20.87
C GLU A 187 10.73 -12.77 19.96
N ALA A 188 9.89 -12.22 19.07
CA ALA A 188 10.29 -11.13 18.18
C ALA A 188 10.70 -9.87 18.97
N LEU A 189 9.93 -9.50 19.99
CA LEU A 189 10.23 -8.35 20.85
C LEU A 189 11.52 -8.56 21.65
N ALA A 190 11.74 -9.77 22.19
CA ALA A 190 12.97 -10.11 22.90
C ALA A 190 14.20 -10.07 21.98
N LEU A 191 14.08 -10.58 20.74
CA LEU A 191 15.14 -10.51 19.73
C LEU A 191 15.49 -9.07 19.36
N ALA A 192 14.48 -8.21 19.16
CA ALA A 192 14.69 -6.79 18.85
C ALA A 192 15.39 -6.09 20.03
N ALA A 193 14.89 -6.28 21.25
CA ALA A 193 15.48 -5.69 22.46
C ALA A 193 16.93 -6.13 22.68
N GLY A 194 17.26 -7.40 22.44
CA GLY A 194 18.62 -7.93 22.56
C GLY A 194 19.63 -7.36 21.56
N ALA A 195 19.17 -6.65 20.53
CA ALA A 195 20.00 -5.97 19.53
C ALA A 195 19.84 -4.43 19.57
N ASP A 196 19.32 -3.90 20.68
CA ASP A 196 19.02 -2.48 20.88
C ASP A 196 18.06 -1.89 19.81
N MET A 197 17.31 -2.73 19.10
CA MET A 197 16.33 -2.29 18.12
C MET A 197 15.04 -1.86 18.80
N VAL A 198 14.39 -0.85 18.22
CA VAL A 198 13.10 -0.35 18.70
C VAL A 198 12.02 -0.71 17.69
N VAL A 199 11.01 -1.45 18.13
CA VAL A 199 9.82 -1.73 17.31
C VAL A 199 8.88 -0.54 17.40
N THR A 200 8.81 0.24 16.33
CA THR A 200 8.01 1.47 16.25
C THR A 200 6.75 1.32 15.41
N THR A 201 6.65 0.22 14.64
CA THR A 201 5.58 0.03 13.66
C THR A 201 5.09 -1.40 13.70
N LEU A 202 3.78 -1.55 13.68
CA LEU A 202 3.11 -2.83 13.48
C LEU A 202 2.55 -2.80 12.08
N HIS A 203 3.00 -3.70 11.22
CA HIS A 203 2.56 -3.77 9.84
C HIS A 203 1.65 -4.99 9.63
N PHE A 204 0.64 -4.80 8.82
CA PHE A 204 -0.21 -5.87 8.33
C PHE A 204 -0.69 -5.54 6.91
N HIS A 205 -0.96 -6.56 6.10
CA HIS A 205 -1.53 -6.37 4.77
C HIS A 205 -2.88 -7.08 4.69
N LEU A 206 -3.95 -6.30 4.57
CA LEU A 206 -5.34 -6.77 4.64
C LEU A 206 -5.72 -7.78 3.56
N GLY A 207 -5.25 -7.55 2.33
CA GLY A 207 -5.68 -8.28 1.14
C GLY A 207 -5.76 -7.34 -0.05
N SER A 208 -6.59 -7.67 -1.04
CA SER A 208 -6.75 -6.85 -2.25
C SER A 208 -8.21 -6.66 -2.63
N GLY A 209 -8.57 -5.44 -3.01
CA GLY A 209 -9.85 -5.11 -3.62
C GLY A 209 -11.02 -4.96 -2.65
N TYR A 210 -10.80 -4.69 -1.37
CA TYR A 210 -11.90 -4.57 -0.41
C TYR A 210 -12.72 -3.30 -0.64
N MET A 211 -14.03 -3.42 -0.47
CA MET A 211 -15.04 -2.40 -0.77
C MET A 211 -15.90 -2.10 0.47
N THR A 212 -16.91 -1.25 0.34
CA THR A 212 -17.81 -0.88 1.46
C THR A 212 -18.40 -2.08 2.22
N PRO A 213 -18.88 -3.17 1.56
CA PRO A 213 -19.41 -4.33 2.29
C PRO A 213 -18.40 -5.05 3.18
N ASP A 214 -17.11 -4.84 2.94
CA ASP A 214 -16.01 -5.49 3.65
C ASP A 214 -15.56 -4.71 4.91
N LEU A 215 -16.04 -3.47 5.10
CA LEU A 215 -15.66 -2.63 6.25
C LEU A 215 -15.91 -3.29 7.61
N PRO A 216 -17.00 -4.05 7.85
CA PRO A 216 -17.16 -4.79 9.10
C PRO A 216 -16.08 -5.84 9.35
N GLN A 217 -15.51 -6.43 8.30
CA GLN A 217 -14.40 -7.39 8.43
C GLN A 217 -13.08 -6.66 8.65
N LEU A 218 -12.86 -5.50 8.01
CA LEU A 218 -11.73 -4.61 8.31
C LEU A 218 -11.74 -4.21 9.79
N ASP A 219 -12.90 -3.83 10.36
CA ASP A 219 -13.02 -3.47 11.78
C ASP A 219 -12.56 -4.60 12.70
N ARG A 220 -13.03 -5.83 12.44
CA ARG A 220 -12.60 -7.02 13.19
C ARG A 220 -11.09 -7.24 13.11
N ILE A 221 -10.49 -7.03 11.94
CA ILE A 221 -9.06 -7.21 11.75
C ILE A 221 -8.28 -6.13 12.50
N LEU A 222 -8.68 -4.87 12.42
CA LEU A 222 -8.08 -3.77 13.17
C LEU A 222 -8.17 -3.99 14.68
N ALA A 223 -9.30 -4.51 15.17
CA ALA A 223 -9.45 -4.88 16.58
C ALA A 223 -8.43 -5.94 17.00
N ARG A 224 -8.19 -6.97 16.17
CA ARG A 224 -7.14 -7.98 16.43
C ARG A 224 -5.74 -7.40 16.35
N LEU A 225 -5.45 -6.53 15.39
CA LEU A 225 -4.18 -5.82 15.34
C LEU A 225 -3.96 -4.96 16.60
N GLY A 226 -5.03 -4.40 17.16
CA GLY A 226 -5.00 -3.72 18.45
C GLY A 226 -4.53 -4.60 19.61
N GLU A 227 -4.79 -5.91 19.58
CA GLU A 227 -4.27 -6.86 20.58
C GLU A 227 -2.75 -7.01 20.47
N PHE A 228 -2.20 -7.06 19.25
CA PHE A 228 -0.76 -7.06 19.02
C PHE A 228 -0.15 -5.72 19.44
N ALA A 229 -0.76 -4.60 19.01
CA ALA A 229 -0.25 -3.25 19.24
C ALA A 229 -0.06 -2.95 20.73
N ARG A 230 -1.02 -3.34 21.58
CA ARG A 230 -0.93 -3.15 23.05
C ARG A 230 0.23 -3.92 23.70
N ARG A 231 0.77 -4.95 23.05
CA ARG A 231 1.92 -5.72 23.53
C ARG A 231 3.26 -5.10 23.14
N ILE A 232 3.26 -4.05 22.32
CA ILE A 232 4.47 -3.39 21.82
C ILE A 232 4.64 -2.04 22.53
N PRO A 233 5.54 -1.92 23.52
CA PRO A 233 5.75 -0.67 24.23
C PRO A 233 6.25 0.44 23.28
N GLY A 234 5.63 1.62 23.36
CA GLY A 234 6.07 2.77 22.57
C GLY A 234 5.78 2.68 21.07
N LEU A 235 4.84 1.82 20.65
CA LEU A 235 4.39 1.74 19.27
C LEU A 235 3.92 3.11 18.76
N GLN A 236 4.42 3.53 17.59
CA GLN A 236 4.13 4.85 17.02
C GLN A 236 3.17 4.76 15.83
N ARG A 237 3.28 3.69 15.05
CA ARG A 237 2.58 3.51 13.78
C ARG A 237 1.86 2.17 13.72
N LEU A 238 0.65 2.18 13.16
CA LEU A 238 -0.05 0.99 12.68
C LEU A 238 -0.16 1.09 11.17
N ASP A 239 0.61 0.27 10.47
CA ASP A 239 0.60 0.14 9.03
C ASP A 239 -0.39 -0.96 8.64
N ILE A 240 -1.47 -0.59 7.96
CA ILE A 240 -2.53 -1.52 7.55
C ILE A 240 -2.37 -1.97 6.09
N GLY A 241 -1.26 -1.59 5.45
CA GLY A 241 -0.92 -1.94 4.10
C GLY A 241 -1.90 -1.34 3.09
N GLY A 242 -2.02 -2.01 1.95
CA GLY A 242 -2.88 -1.61 0.84
C GLY A 242 -4.19 -2.38 0.81
N GLY A 243 -4.66 -2.59 -0.42
CA GLY A 243 -5.81 -3.45 -0.69
C GLY A 243 -7.13 -2.72 -0.92
N LEU A 244 -7.15 -1.39 -0.80
CA LEU A 244 -8.34 -0.59 -1.09
C LEU A 244 -8.81 -0.87 -2.52
N GLY A 245 -10.10 -1.20 -2.66
CA GLY A 245 -10.72 -1.49 -3.94
C GLY A 245 -11.10 -0.25 -4.72
N VAL A 246 -11.09 -0.39 -6.04
CA VAL A 246 -11.65 0.59 -6.99
C VAL A 246 -12.72 -0.10 -7.80
N ARG A 247 -13.84 0.57 -8.05
CA ARG A 247 -14.93 0.07 -8.89
C ARG A 247 -14.45 -0.11 -10.33
N MET A 248 -14.29 -1.35 -10.76
CA MET A 248 -13.88 -1.79 -12.09
C MET A 248 -14.99 -2.54 -12.83
N ARG A 249 -16.14 -2.78 -12.18
CA ARG A 249 -17.33 -3.39 -12.80
C ARG A 249 -18.61 -2.66 -12.37
N PRO A 250 -19.68 -2.68 -13.19
CA PRO A 250 -20.91 -1.97 -12.87
C PRO A 250 -21.56 -2.43 -11.55
N GLU A 251 -21.45 -3.71 -11.20
CA GLU A 251 -22.01 -4.31 -9.98
C GLU A 251 -21.18 -4.04 -8.72
N GLU A 252 -19.94 -3.57 -8.85
CA GLU A 252 -19.09 -3.32 -7.68
C GLU A 252 -19.54 -2.04 -6.95
N PRO A 253 -19.72 -2.10 -5.62
CA PRO A 253 -20.32 -1.02 -4.84
C PRO A 253 -19.39 0.19 -4.63
N GLY A 254 -18.09 0.05 -4.94
CA GLY A 254 -17.06 1.02 -4.57
C GLY A 254 -16.73 0.98 -3.08
N LEU A 255 -15.78 1.82 -2.67
CA LEU A 255 -15.36 1.99 -1.28
C LEU A 255 -15.84 3.35 -0.78
N ASP A 256 -16.65 3.34 0.28
CA ASP A 256 -17.03 4.54 1.03
C ASP A 256 -15.84 4.98 1.89
N LEU A 257 -15.11 5.96 1.37
CA LEU A 257 -13.93 6.50 2.04
C LEU A 257 -14.26 7.22 3.36
N ASP A 258 -15.47 7.76 3.52
CA ASP A 258 -15.84 8.45 4.75
C ASP A 258 -16.05 7.44 5.88
N ALA A 259 -16.83 6.39 5.61
CA ALA A 259 -17.02 5.29 6.56
C ALA A 259 -15.70 4.55 6.86
N TRP A 260 -14.86 4.36 5.84
CA TRP A 260 -13.53 3.78 6.00
C TRP A 260 -12.63 4.64 6.88
N ALA A 261 -12.55 5.95 6.65
CA ALA A 261 -11.71 6.85 7.44
C ALA A 261 -12.22 6.98 8.89
N ALA A 262 -13.55 7.05 9.10
CA ALA A 262 -14.15 7.04 10.43
C ALA A 262 -13.76 5.79 11.22
N LEU A 263 -13.77 4.62 10.57
CA LEU A 263 -13.33 3.37 11.16
C LEU A 263 -11.84 3.42 11.55
N LEU A 264 -10.96 3.92 10.67
CA LEU A 264 -9.54 4.07 10.99
C LEU A 264 -9.31 5.04 12.15
N ALA A 265 -10.07 6.14 12.21
CA ALA A 265 -9.99 7.13 13.28
C ALA A 265 -10.24 6.52 14.67
N GLN A 266 -11.24 5.64 14.77
CA GLN A 266 -11.57 4.92 16.00
C GLN A 266 -10.35 4.12 16.51
N HIS A 267 -9.74 3.32 15.64
CA HIS A 267 -8.61 2.46 16.01
C HIS A 267 -7.32 3.27 16.27
N ALA A 268 -7.04 4.28 15.44
CA ALA A 268 -5.90 5.18 15.62
C ALA A 268 -5.95 5.89 16.97
N ARG A 269 -7.11 6.45 17.34
CA ARG A 269 -7.32 7.14 18.63
C ARG A 269 -7.22 6.17 19.81
N ALA A 270 -7.81 4.99 19.70
CA ALA A 270 -7.79 3.99 20.77
C ALA A 270 -6.36 3.48 21.08
N LEU A 271 -5.50 3.44 20.07
CA LEU A 271 -4.12 2.98 20.20
C LEU A 271 -3.10 4.13 20.37
N GLY A 272 -3.48 5.37 20.06
CA GLY A 272 -2.58 6.53 20.11
C GLY A 272 -1.48 6.47 19.03
N VAL A 273 -1.80 5.95 17.84
CA VAL A 273 -0.85 5.70 16.75
C VAL A 273 -1.18 6.49 15.49
N THR A 274 -0.16 6.70 14.65
CA THR A 274 -0.31 7.17 13.26
C THR A 274 -0.62 5.99 12.34
N MET A 275 -1.60 6.16 11.45
CA MET A 275 -1.99 5.14 10.47
C MET A 275 -1.09 5.22 9.24
N LEU A 276 -0.43 4.11 8.89
CA LEU A 276 0.24 3.97 7.60
C LEU A 276 -0.65 3.22 6.61
N LEU A 277 -0.60 3.67 5.36
CA LEU A 277 -1.39 3.14 4.26
C LEU A 277 -0.47 2.89 3.06
N GLU A 278 -0.61 1.73 2.43
CA GLU A 278 0.17 1.35 1.24
C GLU A 278 -0.69 1.20 -0.03
N PRO A 279 -1.48 2.20 -0.45
CA PRO A 279 -2.35 2.05 -1.61
C PRO A 279 -1.52 1.93 -2.90
N GLY A 280 -1.78 0.88 -3.67
CA GLY A 280 -1.26 0.68 -5.01
C GLY A 280 -2.37 0.82 -6.04
N ASP A 281 -3.12 -0.27 -6.26
CA ASP A 281 -4.28 -0.34 -7.16
C ASP A 281 -5.24 0.83 -6.99
N TYR A 282 -5.55 1.22 -5.75
CA TYR A 282 -6.46 2.34 -5.48
C TYR A 282 -6.05 3.64 -6.18
N LEU A 283 -4.75 3.90 -6.26
CA LEU A 283 -4.23 5.11 -6.87
C LEU A 283 -4.18 5.04 -8.39
N VAL A 284 -3.87 3.88 -8.97
CA VAL A 284 -3.47 3.79 -10.40
C VAL A 284 -4.38 2.94 -11.28
N LYS A 285 -5.23 2.07 -10.72
CA LYS A 285 -5.95 1.05 -11.48
C LYS A 285 -7.00 1.63 -12.43
N ASP A 286 -7.73 2.65 -12.00
CA ASP A 286 -8.73 3.34 -12.83
C ASP A 286 -8.18 4.55 -13.60
N ALA A 287 -6.88 4.84 -13.43
CA ALA A 287 -6.16 5.90 -14.12
C ALA A 287 -5.53 5.43 -15.44
N GLY A 288 -5.46 4.11 -15.66
CA GLY A 288 -4.82 3.50 -16.82
C GLY A 288 -5.78 2.82 -17.77
N LEU A 289 -5.51 2.89 -19.07
CA LEU A 289 -6.20 2.12 -20.12
C LEU A 289 -5.17 1.38 -20.95
N LEU A 290 -5.52 0.16 -21.39
CA LEU A 290 -4.82 -0.56 -22.43
C LEU A 290 -5.55 -0.34 -23.75
N LEU A 291 -4.90 0.35 -24.69
CA LEU A 291 -5.40 0.55 -26.04
C LEU A 291 -4.95 -0.62 -26.91
N VAL A 292 -5.88 -1.24 -27.63
CA VAL A 292 -5.64 -2.35 -28.54
C VAL A 292 -6.34 -2.09 -29.87
N GLU A 293 -5.76 -2.60 -30.95
CA GLU A 293 -6.39 -2.61 -32.27
C GLU A 293 -7.12 -3.94 -32.48
N VAL A 294 -8.34 -3.86 -33.01
CA VAL A 294 -9.09 -5.04 -33.44
C VAL A 294 -8.61 -5.41 -34.84
N ASN A 295 -8.01 -6.58 -34.98
CA ASN A 295 -7.66 -7.11 -36.30
C ASN A 295 -8.92 -7.64 -36.99
N THR A 296 -9.06 -7.34 -38.26
CA THR A 296 -9.99 -8.00 -39.19
C THR A 296 -9.29 -9.05 -40.01
#